data_AF-A0AAJ0CL90-F1
#
_entry.id   AF-A0AAJ0CL90-F1
#
_cell.length_a   1.000
_cell.length_b   1.000
_cell.length_c   1.000
_cell.angle_alpha   90.00
_cell.angle_beta   90.00
_cell.angle_gamma   90.00
#
_symmetry.space_group_name_H-M   'P 1'
#
loop_
_entity.id
_entity.type
_entity.pdbx_description
1 polymer ?
#
loop_
_entity_poly.entity_id
_entity_poly.type
_entity_poly.pdbx_seq_one_letter_code
_entity_poly.pdbx_strand_id
1 'polypeptide(L)'
;MRTAQHLRTHDEATDSKCTVFEGEMRRRLCWSMMLFDNRMSDIASSNSFLQVPIWNCETPLNVSDSELQKGMKEAPVVTSKVSDCIVAVVRSELGDHVRRSATHVDYINSRPGLTTKVPSDGESGDTS
;
A
#
# COMPACT_ATOMS: atom_id res chain seq x y z
N MET A 1 -1.12 7.63 -7.99
CA MET A 1 -2.14 6.55 -7.79
C MET A 1 -2.94 6.12 -9.03
N ARG A 2 -3.20 6.98 -10.04
CA ARG A 2 -3.78 6.51 -11.32
C ARG A 2 -2.95 5.37 -11.94
N THR A 3 -1.62 5.45 -11.78
CA THR A 3 -0.66 4.46 -12.28
C THR A 3 -0.68 3.12 -11.51
N ALA A 4 -0.83 3.10 -10.18
CA ALA A 4 -0.93 1.86 -9.39
C ALA A 4 -2.27 1.13 -9.61
N GLN A 5 -3.36 1.90 -9.72
CA GLN A 5 -4.67 1.40 -10.08
C GLN A 5 -4.64 0.79 -11.49
N HIS A 6 -3.97 1.43 -12.45
CA HIS A 6 -3.75 0.88 -13.79
C HIS A 6 -2.84 -0.36 -13.79
N LEU A 7 -1.84 -0.43 -12.91
CA LEU A 7 -0.92 -1.57 -12.84
C LEU A 7 -1.50 -2.78 -12.09
N ARG A 8 -2.70 -2.66 -11.50
CA ARG A 8 -3.33 -3.69 -10.63
C ARG A 8 -2.47 -4.11 -9.41
N THR A 9 -1.40 -3.38 -9.10
CA THR A 9 -0.48 -3.67 -7.97
C THR A 9 -0.98 -3.12 -6.63
N HIS A 10 -2.27 -2.85 -6.49
CA HIS A 10 -2.85 -2.21 -5.31
C HIS A 10 -3.66 -3.17 -4.44
N ASP A 11 -3.76 -4.44 -4.84
CA ASP A 11 -4.57 -5.46 -4.20
C ASP A 11 -3.76 -6.76 -4.05
N GLU A 12 -3.48 -7.13 -2.80
CA GLU A 12 -2.79 -8.37 -2.46
C GLU A 12 -3.53 -9.61 -3.00
N ALA A 13 -4.86 -9.55 -3.18
CA ALA A 13 -5.60 -10.65 -3.80
C ALA A 13 -5.24 -10.86 -5.28
N THR A 14 -4.67 -9.86 -5.94
CA THR A 14 -4.08 -9.99 -7.28
C THR A 14 -2.65 -10.54 -7.19
N ASP A 15 -1.87 -10.11 -6.21
CA ASP A 15 -0.49 -10.57 -6.01
C ASP A 15 -0.42 -12.03 -5.54
N SER A 16 -1.41 -12.52 -4.80
CA SER A 16 -1.53 -13.94 -4.43
C SER A 16 -1.69 -14.91 -5.61
N LYS A 17 -2.08 -14.40 -6.78
CA LYS A 17 -2.15 -15.18 -8.04
C LYS A 17 -0.83 -15.19 -8.81
N CYS A 18 0.14 -14.40 -8.37
CA CYS A 18 1.43 -14.24 -9.03
C CYS A 18 2.47 -15.18 -8.42
N THR A 19 3.58 -15.37 -9.12
CA THR A 19 4.73 -16.07 -8.52
C THR A 19 5.29 -15.24 -7.36
N VAL A 20 5.98 -15.90 -6.42
CA VAL A 20 6.67 -15.22 -5.30
C VAL A 20 7.52 -14.04 -5.78
N PHE A 21 8.32 -14.26 -6.82
CA PHE A 21 9.15 -13.23 -7.44
C PHE A 21 8.30 -12.05 -7.95
N GLU A 22 7.25 -12.34 -8.71
CA GLU A 22 6.43 -11.30 -9.31
C GLU A 22 5.61 -10.52 -8.28
N GLY A 23 5.03 -11.18 -7.28
CA GLY A 23 4.33 -10.53 -6.18
C GLY A 23 5.26 -9.60 -5.41
N GLU A 24 6.48 -10.06 -5.10
CA GLU A 24 7.47 -9.23 -4.41
C GLU A 24 7.92 -8.01 -5.22
N MET A 25 8.15 -8.18 -6.53
CA MET A 25 8.46 -7.04 -7.42
C MET A 25 7.31 -6.04 -7.50
N ARG A 26 6.06 -6.52 -7.50
CA ARG A 26 4.86 -5.66 -7.50
C ARG A 26 4.72 -4.87 -6.20
N ARG A 27 4.88 -5.52 -5.04
CA ARG A 27 4.87 -4.84 -3.74
C ARG A 27 5.94 -3.76 -3.68
N ARG A 28 7.18 -4.08 -4.06
CA ARG A 28 8.30 -3.11 -4.08
C ARG A 28 8.04 -1.91 -4.99
N LEU A 29 7.50 -2.13 -6.18
CA LEU A 29 7.15 -1.07 -7.12
C LEU A 29 6.01 -0.20 -6.58
N CYS A 30 4.97 -0.83 -6.04
CA CYS A 30 3.83 -0.14 -5.47
C CYS A 30 4.29 0.80 -4.35
N TRP A 31 5.06 0.29 -3.39
CA TRP A 31 5.60 1.08 -2.27
C TRP A 31 6.54 2.20 -2.70
N SER A 32 7.40 1.95 -3.69
CA SER A 32 8.31 2.97 -4.20
C SER A 32 7.55 4.12 -4.86
N MET A 33 6.56 3.80 -5.69
CA MET A 33 5.73 4.80 -6.36
C MET A 33 4.86 5.57 -5.37
N MET A 34 4.35 4.88 -4.36
CA MET A 34 3.63 5.47 -3.24
C MET A 34 4.49 6.49 -2.49
N LEU A 35 5.61 6.08 -1.91
CA LEU A 35 6.49 7.01 -1.19
C LEU A 35 6.94 8.20 -2.05
N PHE A 36 7.15 7.98 -3.35
CA PHE A 36 7.45 9.04 -4.31
C PHE A 36 6.28 10.01 -4.53
N ASP A 37 5.06 9.49 -4.77
CA ASP A 37 3.84 10.30 -4.92
C ASP A 37 3.62 11.19 -3.68
N ASN A 38 3.86 10.67 -2.47
CA ASN A 38 3.82 11.44 -1.21
C ASN A 38 4.77 12.63 -1.27
N ARG A 39 6.04 12.35 -1.56
CA ARG A 39 7.09 13.37 -1.58
C ARG A 39 6.80 14.44 -2.63
N MET A 40 6.35 14.04 -3.80
CA MET A 40 6.01 14.96 -4.88
C MET A 40 4.79 15.81 -4.55
N SER A 41 3.80 15.24 -3.85
CA SER A 41 2.63 15.98 -3.37
C SER A 41 3.01 17.05 -2.36
N ASP A 42 3.90 16.72 -1.41
CA ASP A 42 4.41 17.69 -0.43
C ASP A 42 5.12 18.85 -1.13
N ILE A 43 5.97 18.55 -2.12
CA ILE A 43 6.69 19.57 -2.91
C ILE A 43 5.71 20.43 -3.71
N ALA A 44 4.70 19.82 -4.32
CA ALA A 44 3.71 20.51 -5.13
C ALA A 44 2.65 21.26 -4.30
N SER A 45 2.71 21.20 -2.96
CA SER A 45 1.64 21.64 -2.05
C SER A 45 0.26 21.09 -2.43
N SER A 46 0.26 19.92 -3.08
CA SER A 46 -0.95 19.27 -3.57
C SER A 46 -1.36 18.15 -2.62
N ASN A 47 -2.58 17.63 -2.79
CA ASN A 47 -3.12 16.59 -1.91
C ASN A 47 -2.50 15.22 -2.23
N SER A 48 -1.89 14.59 -1.21
CA SER A 48 -1.24 13.30 -1.37
C SER A 48 -2.27 12.18 -1.29
N PHE A 49 -2.30 11.30 -2.27
CA PHE A 49 -3.21 10.14 -2.31
C PHE A 49 -2.86 9.05 -1.28
N LEU A 50 -1.70 9.12 -0.63
CA LEU A 50 -1.34 8.16 0.43
C LEU A 50 -2.13 8.35 1.71
N GLN A 51 -2.79 9.48 1.79
CA GLN A 51 -3.74 9.82 2.82
C GLN A 51 -4.97 8.93 2.79
N VAL A 52 -5.37 8.39 1.62
CA VAL A 52 -6.59 7.60 1.53
C VAL A 52 -6.26 6.11 1.66
N PRO A 53 -6.80 5.39 2.68
CA PRO A 53 -6.46 4.00 2.95
C PRO A 53 -7.11 2.98 1.99
N ILE A 54 -7.38 3.36 0.74
CA ILE A 54 -8.17 2.56 -0.22
C ILE A 54 -7.36 1.40 -0.84
N TRP A 55 -6.05 1.37 -0.64
CA TRP A 55 -5.15 0.38 -1.22
C TRP A 55 -4.72 -0.69 -0.19
N ASN A 56 -4.59 -1.93 -0.66
CA ASN A 56 -4.35 -3.11 0.17
C ASN A 56 -3.11 -3.88 -0.31
N CYS A 57 -1.97 -3.19 -0.38
CA CYS A 57 -0.68 -3.75 -0.76
C CYS A 57 0.14 -4.06 0.51
N GLU A 58 0.60 -5.30 0.67
CA GLU A 58 1.46 -5.67 1.81
C GLU A 58 2.84 -5.02 1.70
N THR A 59 3.53 -4.88 2.84
CA THR A 59 4.91 -4.37 2.87
C THR A 59 5.87 -5.34 2.17
N PRO A 60 6.94 -4.85 1.52
CA PRO A 60 7.92 -5.72 0.88
C PRO A 60 8.63 -6.63 1.90
N LEU A 61 9.07 -7.81 1.46
CA LEU A 61 9.84 -8.72 2.29
C LEU A 61 11.30 -8.26 2.40
N ASN A 62 11.91 -8.45 3.58
CA ASN A 62 13.34 -8.21 3.80
C ASN A 62 14.19 -9.34 3.19
N VAL A 63 14.34 -9.31 1.86
CA VAL A 63 15.03 -10.33 1.05
C VAL A 63 15.92 -9.63 0.01
N SER A 64 17.15 -10.10 -0.18
CA SER A 64 18.04 -9.52 -1.21
C SER A 64 17.54 -9.88 -2.61
N ASP A 65 17.82 -9.03 -3.60
CA ASP A 65 17.49 -9.31 -5.01
C ASP A 65 18.14 -10.61 -5.50
N SER A 66 19.31 -10.96 -4.95
CA SER A 66 20.03 -12.20 -5.26
C SER A 66 19.28 -13.47 -4.81
N GLU A 67 18.43 -13.34 -3.80
CA GLU A 67 17.61 -14.43 -3.24
C GLU A 67 16.27 -14.56 -3.98
N LEU A 68 15.91 -13.59 -4.83
CA LEU A 68 14.68 -13.57 -5.61
C LEU A 68 14.92 -14.07 -7.04
N GLN A 69 14.50 -15.30 -7.31
CA GLN A 69 14.67 -15.94 -8.62
C GLN A 69 13.34 -16.23 -9.31
N LYS A 70 13.32 -16.10 -10.64
CA LYS A 70 12.19 -16.49 -11.47
C LYS A 70 12.03 -18.02 -11.39
N GLY A 71 10.90 -18.49 -10.89
CA GLY A 71 10.60 -19.93 -10.76
C GLY A 71 10.70 -20.49 -9.33
N MET A 72 10.90 -19.64 -8.31
CA MET A 72 10.80 -20.07 -6.91
C MET A 72 9.39 -20.61 -6.61
N LYS A 73 9.35 -21.82 -6.03
CA LYS A 73 8.10 -22.45 -5.56
C LYS A 73 7.77 -22.11 -4.12
N GLU A 74 8.79 -21.78 -3.33
CA GLU A 74 8.68 -21.43 -1.93
C GLU A 74 9.04 -19.96 -1.73
N ALA A 75 8.37 -19.31 -0.78
CA ALA A 75 8.71 -17.95 -0.40
C ALA A 75 10.13 -17.93 0.19
N PRO A 76 10.99 -16.96 -0.20
CA PRO A 76 12.29 -16.79 0.43
C PRO A 76 12.11 -16.61 1.94
N VAL A 77 12.97 -17.27 2.70
CA VAL A 77 13.00 -17.10 4.16
C VAL A 77 13.35 -15.65 4.43
N VAL A 78 12.52 -14.96 5.22
CA VAL A 78 12.82 -13.60 5.67
C VAL A 78 14.09 -13.67 6.51
N THR A 79 15.18 -13.20 5.94
CA THR A 79 16.50 -13.30 6.57
C THR A 79 16.59 -12.27 7.70
N SER A 80 17.11 -12.67 8.87
CA SER A 80 17.36 -11.77 10.01
C SER A 80 18.56 -10.82 9.78
N LYS A 81 19.19 -10.92 8.61
CA LYS A 81 20.33 -10.10 8.19
C LYS A 81 19.82 -8.86 7.47
N VAL A 82 20.64 -7.81 7.48
CA VAL A 82 20.42 -6.61 6.69
C VAL A 82 20.53 -7.00 5.21
N SER A 83 19.43 -6.91 4.46
CA SER A 83 19.43 -7.09 3.02
C SER A 83 19.57 -5.74 2.30
N ASP A 84 19.84 -5.79 0.99
CA ASP A 84 19.92 -4.58 0.15
C ASP A 84 18.60 -3.81 0.08
N CYS A 85 17.47 -4.43 0.47
CA CYS A 85 16.15 -3.81 0.45
C CYS A 85 15.71 -3.24 1.81
N ILE A 86 16.53 -3.30 2.86
CA ILE A 86 16.14 -2.92 4.23
C ILE A 86 15.55 -1.50 4.33
N VAL A 87 16.09 -0.55 3.58
CA VAL A 87 15.62 0.84 3.60
C VAL A 87 14.24 0.96 2.99
N ALA A 88 13.94 0.17 1.95
CA ALA A 88 12.62 0.12 1.36
C ALA A 88 11.62 -0.52 2.35
N VAL A 89 11.98 -1.64 2.97
CA VAL A 89 11.15 -2.33 3.97
C VAL A 89 10.79 -1.41 5.13
N VAL A 90 11.78 -0.77 5.76
CA VAL A 90 11.55 0.14 6.91
C VAL A 90 10.63 1.30 6.54
N ARG A 91 10.83 1.91 5.35
CA ARG A 91 9.95 3.00 4.90
C ARG A 91 8.54 2.52 4.63
N SER A 92 8.39 1.33 4.07
CA SER A 92 7.09 0.72 3.83
C SER A 92 6.36 0.40 5.13
N GLU A 93 7.02 -0.23 6.10
CA GLU A 93 6.43 -0.54 7.42
C GLU A 93 6.01 0.74 8.16
N LEU A 94 6.87 1.76 8.17
CA LEU A 94 6.53 3.04 8.78
C LEU A 94 5.33 3.70 8.07
N GLY A 95 5.34 3.71 6.74
CA GLY A 95 4.23 4.25 5.95
C GLY A 95 2.92 3.50 6.19
N ASP A 96 2.97 2.18 6.30
CA ASP A 96 1.82 1.32 6.58
C ASP A 96 1.25 1.58 7.97
N HIS A 97 2.13 1.67 8.97
CA HIS A 97 1.75 2.00 10.34
C HIS A 97 1.09 3.38 10.43
N VAL A 98 1.70 4.41 9.83
CA VAL A 98 1.15 5.77 9.82
C VAL A 98 -0.22 5.79 9.17
N ARG A 99 -0.39 5.14 8.01
CA ARG A 99 -1.66 5.10 7.28
C ARG A 99 -2.79 4.43 8.07
N ARG A 100 -2.48 3.39 8.83
CA ARG A 100 -3.47 2.65 9.66
C ARG A 100 -3.71 3.30 11.02
N SER A 101 -2.93 4.30 11.42
CA SER A 101 -3.13 4.99 12.70
C SER A 101 -4.45 5.76 12.70
N ALA A 102 -5.22 5.65 13.80
CA ALA A 102 -6.50 6.35 13.96
C ALA A 102 -6.33 7.87 13.79
N THR A 103 -5.24 8.43 14.30
CA THR A 103 -4.90 9.85 14.16
C THR A 103 -4.76 10.28 12.70
N HIS A 104 -4.16 9.44 11.86
CA HIS A 104 -4.03 9.74 10.44
C HIS A 104 -5.39 9.63 9.76
N VAL A 105 -6.15 8.57 10.02
CA VAL A 105 -7.50 8.39 9.46
C VAL A 105 -8.42 9.56 9.81
N ASP A 106 -8.41 10.01 11.08
CA ASP A 106 -9.20 11.17 11.54
C ASP A 106 -8.77 12.47 10.87
N TYR A 107 -7.46 12.68 10.73
CA TYR A 107 -6.91 13.84 10.01
C TYR A 107 -7.38 13.88 8.55
N ILE A 108 -7.45 12.71 7.90
CA ILE A 108 -7.91 12.60 6.52
C ILE A 108 -9.41 12.80 6.39
N ASN A 109 -10.20 12.24 7.32
CA ASN A 109 -11.65 12.43 7.35
C ASN A 109 -12.06 13.88 7.68
N SER A 110 -11.24 14.59 8.47
CA SER A 110 -11.48 15.98 8.87
C SER A 110 -11.07 17.00 7.80
N ARG A 111 -10.41 16.57 6.71
CA ARG A 111 -9.98 17.47 5.63
C ARG A 111 -11.15 17.78 4.68
N PRO A 112 -11.47 19.08 4.46
CA PRO A 112 -12.52 19.47 3.51
C PRO A 112 -12.18 19.00 2.09
N GLY A 113 -13.07 18.22 1.48
CA GLY A 113 -12.94 17.75 0.09
C GLY A 113 -12.57 16.26 -0.09
N LEU A 114 -12.37 15.50 0.99
CA LEU A 114 -12.07 14.06 0.94
C LEU A 114 -13.02 13.25 1.84
N THR A 115 -14.33 13.46 1.69
CA THR A 115 -15.33 12.69 2.44
C THR A 115 -15.62 11.38 1.70
N THR A 116 -15.11 10.24 2.18
CA THR A 116 -15.71 8.95 1.84
C THR A 116 -17.04 8.84 2.58
N LYS A 117 -18.15 9.11 1.88
CA LYS A 117 -19.48 8.74 2.35
C LYS A 117 -19.50 7.21 2.51
N VAL A 118 -19.63 6.75 3.76
CA VAL A 118 -20.06 5.38 4.05
C VAL A 118 -21.47 5.21 3.44
N PRO A 119 -21.77 4.13 2.69
CA PRO A 119 -23.11 3.90 2.20
C PRO A 119 -24.04 3.75 3.41
N SER A 120 -25.01 4.66 3.53
CA SER A 120 -26.15 4.46 4.43
C SER A 120 -27.00 3.37 3.79
N ASP A 121 -26.92 2.16 4.33
CA ASP A 121 -27.91 1.14 4.04
C ASP A 121 -29.28 1.69 4.47
N GLY A 122 -30.19 1.74 3.51
CA GLY A 122 -31.55 2.17 3.74
C GLY A 122 -32.29 1.10 4.53
N GLU A 123 -32.89 1.50 5.63
CA GLU A 123 -33.97 0.73 6.24
C GLU A 123 -35.25 1.54 6.09
N SER A 124 -35.97 1.23 5.01
CA SER A 124 -37.38 1.50 4.86
C SER A 124 -38.15 0.68 5.89
N GLY A 125 -38.89 1.34 6.77
CA GLY A 125 -39.81 0.71 7.70
C GLY A 125 -40.96 1.66 8.01
N ASP A 126 -41.90 1.77 7.08
CA ASP A 126 -43.25 2.24 7.35
C ASP A 126 -43.81 1.51 8.57
N THR A 127 -44.32 2.25 9.54
CA THR A 127 -45.47 1.85 10.36
C THR A 127 -45.98 3.06 11.14
N SER A 128 -46.98 3.73 10.58
CA SER A 128 -48.32 3.94 11.17
C SER A 128 -49.06 5.08 10.51
#